data_AF-D3F7Z6-F1
#
_entry.id   AF-D3F7Z6-F1
#
_cell.length_a   1.000
_cell.length_b   1.000
_cell.length_c   1.000
_cell.angle_alpha   90.00
_cell.angle_beta   90.00
_cell.angle_gamma   90.00
#
_symmetry.space_group_name_H-M   'P 1'
#
loop_
_entity.id
_entity.type
_entity.pdbx_description
1 polymer ?
#
loop_
_entity_poly.entity_id
_entity_poly.type
_entity_poly.pdbx_seq_one_letter_code
_entity_poly.pdbx_strand_id
1 'polypeptide(L)'
;MEFLIVLAVFLAVVVFVAGPLRRGRVAEVERRESAELADLEAAKEAKYREIRDAEMDFRTGKLSEPDYRALDRGLRAEAIQLLRRIDAVKPAASAAAHDAPAAAPPRSDAPVG
;
A
#
# COMPACT_ATOMS: atom_id res chain seq x y z
N MET A 1 47.60 10.21 25.64
CA MET A 1 47.68 9.60 24.28
C MET A 1 47.28 8.13 24.30
N GLU A 2 47.84 7.31 25.18
CA GLU A 2 47.52 5.88 25.31
C GLU A 2 46.02 5.58 25.51
N PHE A 3 45.36 6.28 26.44
CA PHE A 3 43.91 6.14 26.67
C PHE A 3 43.05 6.46 25.45
N LEU A 4 43.47 7.42 24.62
CA LEU A 4 42.74 7.78 23.39
C LEU A 4 42.88 6.68 22.33
N ILE A 5 44.04 6.04 22.26
CA ILE A 5 44.29 4.92 21.35
C ILE A 5 43.44 3.72 21.79
N VAL A 6 43.43 3.40 23.09
CA VAL A 6 42.59 2.31 23.63
C VAL A 6 41.11 2.57 23.36
N LEU A 7 40.63 3.79 23.59
CA LEU A 7 39.25 4.17 23.32
C LEU A 7 38.89 4.08 21.82
N ALA A 8 39.79 4.53 20.94
CA ALA A 8 39.59 4.47 19.49
C ALA A 8 39.54 3.02 18.98
N VAL A 9 40.43 2.15 19.46
CA VAL A 9 40.44 0.72 19.13
C VAL A 9 39.18 0.04 19.66
N PHE A 10 38.76 0.34 20.89
CA PHE A 10 37.53 -0.19 21.47
C PHE A 10 36.30 0.18 20.62
N LEU A 11 36.16 1.46 20.25
CA LEU A 11 35.09 1.93 19.36
C LEU A 11 35.13 1.22 17.99
N ALA A 12 36.31 1.04 17.40
CA ALA A 12 36.48 0.34 16.13
C ALA A 12 36.00 -1.11 16.23
N VAL A 13 36.35 -1.82 17.32
CA VAL A 13 35.90 -3.20 17.56
C VAL A 13 34.38 -3.25 17.76
N VAL A 14 33.81 -2.33 18.54
CA VAL A 14 32.36 -2.24 18.75
C VAL A 14 31.63 -2.04 17.42
N VAL A 15 32.10 -1.12 16.56
CA VAL A 15 31.49 -0.87 15.24
C VAL A 15 31.66 -2.08 14.31
N PHE A 16 32.83 -2.73 14.33
CA PHE A 16 33.10 -3.90 13.50
C PHE A 16 32.23 -5.10 13.86
N VAL A 17 31.92 -5.31 15.15
CA VAL A 17 31.03 -6.38 15.62
C VAL A 17 29.55 -6.00 15.49
N ALA A 18 29.18 -4.79 15.89
CA ALA A 18 27.78 -4.33 15.87
C ALA A 18 27.28 -4.03 14.45
N GLY A 19 28.16 -3.68 13.52
CA GLY A 19 27.85 -3.39 12.12
C GLY A 19 27.16 -4.56 11.38
N PRO A 20 27.78 -5.74 11.26
CA PRO A 20 27.17 -6.90 10.60
C PRO A 20 25.92 -7.41 11.33
N LEU A 21 25.88 -7.35 12.66
CA LEU A 21 24.70 -7.73 13.45
C LEU A 21 23.50 -6.80 13.18
N ARG A 22 23.74 -5.49 13.11
CA ARG A 22 22.71 -4.51 12.74
C ARG A 22 22.27 -4.68 11.29
N ARG A 23 23.19 -4.90 10.36
CA ARG A 23 22.87 -5.11 8.93
C ARG A 23 22.00 -6.35 8.71
N GLY A 24 22.29 -7.46 9.39
CA GLY A 24 21.46 -8.68 9.32
C GLY A 24 20.03 -8.45 9.82
N ARG A 25 19.88 -7.74 10.95
CA ARG A 25 18.55 -7.43 11.51
C ARG A 25 17.74 -6.50 10.59
N VAL A 26 18.38 -5.47 10.02
CA VAL A 26 17.73 -4.55 9.07
C VAL A 26 17.29 -5.31 7.81
N ALA A 27 18.17 -6.14 7.24
CA ALA A 27 17.85 -6.93 6.06
C ALA A 27 16.72 -7.95 6.29
N GLU A 28 16.59 -8.49 7.51
CA GLU A 28 15.48 -9.40 7.83
C GLU A 28 14.16 -8.64 7.99
N VAL A 29 14.17 -7.45 8.59
CA VAL A 29 12.98 -6.59 8.66
C VAL A 29 12.52 -6.18 7.26
N GLU A 30 13.43 -5.71 6.40
CA GLU A 30 13.11 -5.35 5.01
C GLU A 30 12.55 -6.54 4.21
N ARG A 31 13.08 -7.75 4.39
CA ARG A 31 12.53 -8.97 3.76
C ARG A 31 11.11 -9.28 4.23
N ARG A 32 10.84 -9.14 5.53
CA ARG A 32 9.50 -9.38 6.11
C ARG A 32 8.48 -8.36 5.60
N GLU A 33 8.85 -7.08 5.60
CA GLU A 33 8.01 -6.01 5.04
C GLU A 33 7.75 -6.23 3.54
N SER A 34 8.76 -6.64 2.78
CA SER A 34 8.61 -6.94 1.35
C SER A 34 7.67 -8.12 1.09
N ALA A 35 7.73 -9.16 1.91
CA ALA A 35 6.82 -10.31 1.82
C ALA A 35 5.37 -9.93 2.18
N GLU A 36 5.19 -9.15 3.24
CA GLU A 36 3.87 -8.65 3.66
C GLU A 36 3.23 -7.76 2.58
N LEU A 37 4.02 -6.90 1.93
CA LEU A 37 3.57 -6.11 0.80
C LEU A 37 3.15 -6.97 -0.39
N ALA A 38 3.91 -8.02 -0.73
CA ALA A 38 3.58 -8.93 -1.82
C ALA A 38 2.26 -9.69 -1.56
N ASP A 39 2.03 -10.12 -0.32
CA ASP A 39 0.78 -10.79 0.08
C ASP A 39 -0.42 -9.83 -0.02
N LEU A 40 -0.25 -8.57 0.40
CA LEU A 40 -1.29 -7.54 0.26
C LEU A 40 -1.59 -7.21 -1.20
N GLU A 41 -0.57 -7.13 -2.06
CA GLU A 41 -0.73 -6.93 -3.50
C GLU A 41 -1.47 -8.10 -4.17
N ALA A 42 -1.15 -9.34 -3.80
CA ALA A 42 -1.85 -10.52 -4.28
C ALA A 42 -3.33 -10.53 -3.85
N ALA A 43 -3.61 -10.15 -2.60
CA ALA A 43 -4.98 -10.02 -2.10
C ALA A 43 -5.77 -8.93 -2.85
N LYS A 44 -5.12 -7.81 -3.17
CA LYS A 44 -5.70 -6.74 -4.00
C LYS A 44 -6.05 -7.25 -5.40
N GLU A 45 -5.15 -7.98 -6.05
CA GLU A 45 -5.41 -8.54 -7.39
C GLU A 45 -6.55 -9.54 -7.40
N ALA A 46 -6.66 -10.38 -6.35
CA ALA A 46 -7.78 -11.30 -6.20
C ALA A 46 -9.11 -10.55 -6.08
N LYS A 47 -9.17 -9.51 -5.24
CA LYS A 47 -10.36 -8.66 -5.09
C LYS A 47 -10.72 -7.89 -6.36
N TYR A 48 -9.73 -7.41 -7.11
CA TYR A 48 -9.97 -6.75 -8.40
C TYR A 48 -10.58 -7.70 -9.44
N ARG A 49 -10.17 -8.97 -9.42
CA ARG A 49 -10.75 -10.01 -10.29
C ARG A 49 -12.23 -10.23 -9.96
N GLU A 50 -12.55 -10.35 -8.68
CA GLU A 50 -13.93 -10.53 -8.19
C GLU A 50 -14.84 -9.37 -8.64
N ILE A 51 -14.36 -8.12 -8.53
CA ILE A 51 -15.10 -6.93 -9.02
C ILE A 51 -15.33 -7.00 -10.53
N ARG A 52 -14.29 -7.36 -11.29
CA ARG A 52 -14.36 -7.42 -12.75
C ARG A 52 -15.32 -8.51 -13.23
N ASP A 53 -15.37 -9.64 -12.55
CA ASP A 53 -16.30 -10.72 -12.84
C ASP A 53 -17.74 -10.29 -12.53
N ALA A 54 -17.99 -9.61 -11.41
CA ALA A 54 -19.31 -9.07 -11.08
C ALA A 54 -19.79 -8.02 -12.11
N GLU A 55 -18.89 -7.17 -12.62
CA GLU A 55 -19.18 -6.23 -13.70
C GLU A 55 -19.45 -6.93 -15.04
N MET A 56 -18.80 -8.07 -15.29
CA MET A 56 -19.04 -8.89 -16.48
C MET A 56 -20.41 -9.60 -16.39
N ASP A 57 -20.80 -10.07 -15.21
CA ASP A 57 -22.12 -10.66 -14.96
C ASP A 57 -23.26 -9.64 -15.09
N PHE A 58 -23.03 -8.38 -14.68
CA PHE A 58 -23.96 -7.27 -14.96
C PHE A 58 -24.09 -7.01 -16.47
N ARG A 59 -22.98 -6.88 -17.20
CA ARG A 59 -22.99 -6.64 -18.65
C ARG A 59 -23.61 -7.78 -19.46
N THR A 60 -23.52 -9.01 -18.98
CA THR A 60 -24.16 -10.19 -19.62
C THR A 60 -25.64 -10.32 -19.25
N GLY A 61 -26.18 -9.42 -18.44
CA GLY A 61 -27.60 -9.38 -18.08
C GLY A 61 -28.00 -10.35 -16.97
N LYS A 62 -27.04 -10.98 -16.27
CA LYS A 62 -27.33 -11.86 -15.13
C LYS A 62 -27.67 -11.08 -13.86
N LEU A 63 -27.30 -9.81 -13.80
CA LEU A 63 -27.53 -8.94 -12.65
C LEU A 63 -28.36 -7.73 -13.08
N SER A 64 -29.37 -7.36 -12.30
CA SER A 64 -30.15 -6.15 -12.54
C SER A 64 -29.34 -4.90 -12.13
N GLU A 65 -29.59 -3.75 -12.76
CA GLU A 65 -28.88 -2.51 -12.43
C GLU A 65 -28.96 -2.09 -10.94
N PRO A 66 -30.13 -2.18 -10.25
CA PRO A 66 -30.17 -1.88 -8.82
C PRO A 66 -29.34 -2.85 -7.97
N ASP A 67 -29.29 -4.14 -8.33
CA ASP A 67 -28.49 -5.15 -7.61
C ASP A 67 -26.99 -4.93 -7.84
N TYR A 68 -26.59 -4.62 -9.07
CA TYR A 68 -25.21 -4.26 -9.41
C TYR A 68 -24.75 -3.03 -8.63
N ARG A 69 -25.57 -1.97 -8.57
CA ARG A 69 -25.24 -0.74 -7.83
C ARG A 69 -25.07 -0.98 -6.32
N ALA A 70 -25.84 -1.90 -5.74
CA ALA A 70 -25.69 -2.27 -4.34
C ALA A 70 -24.38 -3.03 -4.09
N LEU A 71 -24.05 -3.98 -4.99
CA LEU A 71 -22.83 -4.77 -4.93
C LEU A 71 -21.56 -3.92 -5.15
N ASP A 72 -21.55 -3.06 -6.16
CA ASP A 72 -20.43 -2.16 -6.49
C ASP A 72 -20.07 -1.23 -5.31
N ARG A 73 -21.07 -0.68 -4.60
CA ARG A 73 -20.82 0.16 -3.42
C ARG A 73 -20.12 -0.61 -2.29
N GLY A 74 -20.54 -1.85 -2.03
CA GLY A 74 -19.91 -2.71 -1.01
C GLY A 74 -18.47 -3.06 -1.38
N LEU A 75 -18.27 -3.54 -2.60
CA LEU A 75 -16.95 -3.91 -3.11
C LEU A 75 -15.98 -2.73 -3.14
N ARG A 76 -16.44 -1.52 -3.53
CA ARG A 76 -15.64 -0.30 -3.47
C ARG A 76 -15.26 0.09 -2.05
N ALA A 77 -16.17 -0.06 -1.09
CA ALA A 77 -15.87 0.24 0.31
C ALA A 77 -14.79 -0.72 0.87
N GLU A 78 -14.85 -2.00 0.52
CA GLU A 78 -13.82 -2.99 0.86
C GLU A 78 -12.47 -2.65 0.20
N ALA A 79 -12.49 -2.30 -1.09
CA ALA A 79 -11.27 -1.92 -1.82
C ALA A 79 -10.59 -0.69 -1.20
N ILE A 80 -11.36 0.33 -0.81
CA ILE A 80 -10.85 1.53 -0.13
C ILE A 80 -10.25 1.19 1.24
N GLN A 81 -10.84 0.26 1.99
CA GLN A 81 -10.25 -0.20 3.25
C GLN A 81 -8.93 -0.93 3.03
N LEU A 82 -8.83 -1.76 2.00
CA LEU A 82 -7.60 -2.47 1.65
C LEU A 82 -6.48 -1.50 1.24
N LEU A 83 -6.81 -0.49 0.41
CA LEU A 83 -5.86 0.55 0.01
C LEU A 83 -5.32 1.32 1.23
N ARG A 84 -6.19 1.72 2.16
CA ARG A 84 -5.74 2.39 3.40
C ARG A 84 -4.79 1.56 4.25
N ARG A 85 -4.97 0.23 4.27
CA ARG A 85 -4.04 -0.68 4.97
C ARG A 85 -2.69 -0.76 4.26
N ILE A 86 -2.69 -0.78 2.93
CA ILE A 86 -1.47 -0.75 2.12
C ILE A 86 -0.72 0.58 2.33
N ASP A 87 -1.43 1.70 2.35
CA ASP A 87 -0.85 3.03 2.58
C ASP A 87 -0.21 3.16 3.98
N ALA A 88 -0.82 2.53 5.00
CA ALA A 88 -0.26 2.50 6.36
C ALA A 88 1.07 1.74 6.45
N VAL A 89 1.28 0.76 5.56
CA VAL A 89 2.53 -0.03 5.47
C VAL A 89 3.57 0.68 4.59
N LYS A 90 3.16 1.54 3.63
CA LYS A 90 4.04 2.25 2.70
C LYS A 90 3.96 3.79 2.83
N PRO A 91 4.48 4.38 3.92
CA PRO A 91 4.32 5.81 4.19
C PRO A 91 5.03 6.73 3.16
N ALA A 92 6.10 6.27 2.50
CA ALA A 92 6.94 7.12 1.65
C ALA A 92 6.44 7.33 0.21
N ALA A 93 5.58 6.45 -0.32
CA ALA A 93 5.07 6.56 -1.70
C ALA A 93 3.66 7.16 -1.80
N SER A 94 2.88 7.11 -0.71
CA SER A 94 1.46 7.51 -0.71
C SER A 94 1.24 8.99 -0.38
N ALA A 95 2.16 9.63 0.37
CA ALA A 95 2.09 11.07 0.65
C ALA A 95 2.05 11.92 -0.64
N ALA A 96 2.78 11.51 -1.68
CA ALA A 96 2.78 12.20 -2.98
C ALA A 96 1.49 12.01 -3.79
N ALA A 97 0.68 10.98 -3.50
CA ALA A 97 -0.57 10.69 -4.20
C ALA A 97 -1.80 11.24 -3.47
N HIS A 98 -1.79 11.32 -2.14
CA HIS A 98 -2.85 11.95 -1.35
C HIS A 98 -2.90 13.48 -1.45
N ASP A 99 -1.77 14.13 -1.75
CA ASP A 99 -1.70 15.58 -1.97
C ASP A 99 -2.08 16.01 -3.40
N ALA A 100 -2.41 15.07 -4.30
CA ALA A 100 -2.98 15.40 -5.59
C ALA A 100 -4.43 15.90 -5.38
N PRO A 101 -4.73 17.19 -5.64
CA PRO A 101 -6.06 17.73 -5.41
C PRO A 101 -7.06 16.91 -6.22
N ALA A 102 -8.02 16.30 -5.50
CA ALA A 102 -9.15 15.59 -6.07
C ALA A 102 -9.75 16.48 -7.16
N ALA A 103 -9.52 16.10 -8.42
CA ALA A 103 -10.02 16.80 -9.57
C ALA A 103 -11.54 16.94 -9.39
N ALA A 104 -11.97 18.19 -9.29
CA ALA A 104 -13.36 18.56 -9.07
C ALA A 104 -14.25 17.81 -10.09
N PRO A 105 -15.43 17.30 -9.68
CA PRO A 105 -16.36 16.71 -10.64
C PRO A 105 -16.70 17.76 -11.71
N PRO A 106 -16.81 17.37 -12.99
CA PRO A 106 -17.17 18.31 -14.04
C PRO A 106 -18.53 18.91 -13.71
N ARG A 107 -18.57 20.24 -13.55
CA ARG A 107 -19.83 20.97 -13.42
C ARG A 107 -20.62 20.78 -14.71
N SER A 108 -21.75 20.10 -14.61
CA SER A 108 -22.73 20.00 -15.67
C SER A 108 -23.49 21.32 -15.72
N ASP A 109 -22.89 22.30 -16.39
CA ASP A 109 -23.55 23.55 -16.73
C ASP A 109 -24.34 23.32 -18.03
N ALA A 110 -25.46 22.60 -17.93
CA ALA A 110 -26.45 22.56 -19.00
C ALA A 110 -27.53 23.61 -18.69
N PRO A 111 -27.65 24.71 -19.46
CA PRO A 111 -28.87 25.48 -19.43
C PRO A 111 -29.97 24.66 -20.10
N VAL A 112 -31.00 24.34 -19.32
CA VAL A 112 -32.33 23.97 -19.82
C VAL A 112 -32.92 25.23 -20.46
N GLY A 113 -33.16 25.20 -21.77
CA GLY A 113 -33.78 26.28 -22.54
C GLY A 113 -33.77 25.99 -24.03
#